data_AF-A0A0R1V2X5-F1
#
_entry.id   AF-A0A0R1V2X5-F1
#
_cell.length_a   1.000
_cell.length_b   1.000
_cell.length_c   1.000
_cell.angle_alpha   90.00
_cell.angle_beta   90.00
_cell.angle_gamma   90.00
#
_symmetry.space_group_name_H-M   'P 1'
#
loop_
_entity.id
_entity.type
_entity.pdbx_description
1 polymer ?
#
loop_
_entity_poly.entity_id
_entity_poly.type
_entity_poly.pdbx_seq_one_letter_code
_entity_poly.pdbx_strand_id
1 'polypeptide(L)'
;MQNDLTITDLDEHAQTTALTDFVHFYLEHYRTNDLEILSQFKVDYAMNDINMYLYANRNFSPDQLAAGVLAYKKNLFVEILKTINLPFNENGALKENTWDGWYQQEYAKIPQGK
;
A
#
# COMPACT_ATOMS: atom_id res chain seq x y z
N MET A 1 -4.57 -6.97 -26.96
CA MET A 1 -4.84 -6.14 -25.77
C MET A 1 -4.29 -6.94 -24.61
N GLN A 2 -3.23 -6.45 -23.96
CA GLN A 2 -2.68 -7.12 -22.78
C GLN A 2 -3.56 -6.72 -21.60
N ASN A 3 -4.22 -7.68 -20.95
CA ASN A 3 -5.00 -7.38 -19.76
C ASN A 3 -4.02 -6.99 -18.65
N ASP A 4 -4.21 -5.83 -18.05
CA ASP A 4 -3.43 -5.42 -16.89
C ASP A 4 -3.81 -6.30 -15.69
N LEU A 5 -2.82 -6.83 -14.97
CA LEU A 5 -3.04 -7.66 -13.80
C LEU A 5 -3.36 -6.76 -12.60
N THR A 6 -4.43 -7.09 -11.88
CA THR A 6 -4.73 -6.51 -10.56
C THR A 6 -4.13 -7.37 -9.45
N ILE A 7 -4.09 -6.85 -8.21
CA ILE A 7 -3.61 -7.60 -7.03
C ILE A 7 -4.31 -8.97 -6.83
N THR A 8 -5.54 -9.12 -7.33
CA THR A 8 -6.31 -10.38 -7.26
C THR A 8 -6.07 -11.33 -8.43
N ASP A 9 -5.41 -10.88 -9.50
CA ASP A 9 -5.04 -11.70 -10.66
C ASP A 9 -3.63 -12.32 -10.50
N LEU A 10 -2.84 -11.83 -9.55
CA LEU A 10 -1.50 -12.32 -9.25
C LEU A 10 -1.53 -13.71 -8.60
N ASP A 11 -0.51 -14.52 -8.89
CA ASP A 11 -0.26 -15.74 -8.14
C ASP A 11 0.20 -15.45 -6.69
N GLU A 12 0.32 -16.48 -5.87
CA GLU A 12 0.66 -16.33 -4.45
C GLU A 12 2.03 -15.65 -4.23
N HIS A 13 3.01 -15.95 -5.09
CA HIS A 13 4.35 -15.39 -4.96
C HIS A 13 4.35 -13.91 -5.34
N ALA A 14 3.79 -13.58 -6.50
CA ALA A 14 3.66 -12.22 -6.99
C ALA A 14 2.80 -11.36 -6.04
N GLN A 15 1.71 -11.90 -5.50
CA GLN A 15 0.89 -11.19 -4.52
C GLN A 15 1.69 -10.91 -3.23
N THR A 16 2.55 -11.85 -2.80
CA THR A 16 3.42 -11.63 -1.64
C THR A 16 4.44 -10.52 -1.89
N THR A 17 5.05 -10.48 -3.06
CA THR A 17 5.94 -9.38 -3.49
C THR A 17 5.20 -8.04 -3.45
N ALA A 18 4.04 -7.97 -4.14
CA ALA A 18 3.22 -6.76 -4.22
C ALA A 18 2.84 -6.20 -2.83
N LEU A 19 2.44 -7.09 -1.92
CA LEU A 19 2.07 -6.72 -0.56
C LEU A 19 3.27 -6.31 0.28
N THR A 20 4.40 -6.98 0.14
CA THR A 20 5.63 -6.65 0.89
C THR A 20 6.13 -5.27 0.49
N ASP A 21 6.20 -5.00 -0.82
CA ASP A 21 6.62 -3.70 -1.35
C ASP A 21 5.68 -2.59 -0.88
N PHE A 22 4.37 -2.81 -0.95
CA PHE A 22 3.39 -1.81 -0.51
C PHE A 22 3.41 -1.60 1.00
N VAL A 23 3.63 -2.64 1.81
CA VAL A 23 3.74 -2.52 3.27
C VAL A 23 4.94 -1.67 3.66
N HIS A 24 6.11 -1.85 3.03
CA HIS A 24 7.27 -1.01 3.31
C HIS A 24 6.99 0.46 3.00
N PHE A 25 6.44 0.74 1.82
CA PHE A 25 5.97 2.07 1.44
C PHE A 25 4.99 2.65 2.49
N TYR A 26 3.97 1.89 2.88
CA TYR A 26 2.97 2.32 3.85
C TYR A 26 3.60 2.67 5.22
N LEU A 27 4.54 1.85 5.69
CA LEU A 27 5.21 2.06 6.98
C LEU A 27 6.09 3.31 6.97
N GLU A 28 6.79 3.58 5.87
CA GLU A 28 7.61 4.79 5.72
C GLU A 28 6.73 6.05 5.80
N HIS A 29 5.64 6.06 5.04
CA HIS A 29 4.66 7.15 5.00
C HIS A 29 3.87 7.31 6.30
N TYR A 30 3.56 6.20 7.00
CA TYR A 30 2.94 6.26 8.32
C TYR A 30 3.82 7.00 9.34
N ARG A 31 5.14 6.81 9.29
CA ARG A 31 6.08 7.44 10.24
C ARG A 31 6.23 8.95 10.03
N THR A 32 6.03 9.42 8.80
CA THR A 32 6.08 10.84 8.44
C THR A 32 4.71 11.51 8.47
N ASN A 33 3.65 10.77 8.87
CA ASN A 33 2.26 11.21 8.81
C ASN A 33 1.83 11.68 7.41
N ASP A 34 2.34 11.00 6.38
CA ASP A 34 2.12 11.30 4.98
C ASP A 34 1.36 10.15 4.31
N LEU A 35 0.12 9.93 4.72
CA LEU A 35 -0.80 8.97 4.09
C LEU A 35 -2.02 9.67 3.45
N GLU A 36 -1.91 10.97 3.21
CA GLU A 36 -3.01 11.81 2.72
C GLU A 36 -3.54 11.33 1.37
N ILE A 37 -2.67 10.94 0.43
CA ILE A 37 -3.11 10.44 -0.88
C ILE A 37 -3.95 9.16 -0.72
N LEU A 38 -3.55 8.26 0.18
CA LEU A 38 -4.32 7.04 0.43
C LEU A 38 -5.71 7.35 1.00
N SER A 39 -5.84 8.41 1.81
CA SER A 39 -7.12 8.84 2.37
C SER A 39 -8.13 9.37 1.33
N GLN A 40 -7.68 9.66 0.10
CA GLN A 40 -8.57 10.04 -1.00
C GLN A 40 -9.37 8.84 -1.56
N PHE A 41 -8.89 7.63 -1.27
CA PHE A 41 -9.56 6.39 -1.64
C PHE A 41 -10.51 5.94 -0.52
N LYS A 42 -11.53 5.15 -0.86
CA LYS A 42 -12.49 4.60 0.12
C LYS A 42 -11.89 3.45 0.95
N VAL A 43 -10.80 3.75 1.66
CA VAL A 43 -9.99 2.79 2.42
C VAL A 43 -9.87 3.15 3.90
N ASP A 44 -10.64 4.13 4.38
CA ASP A 44 -10.56 4.66 5.75
C ASP A 44 -10.60 3.57 6.82
N TYR A 45 -11.50 2.58 6.66
CA TYR A 45 -11.63 1.47 7.59
C TYR A 45 -10.35 0.61 7.63
N ALA A 46 -9.83 0.22 6.45
CA ALA A 46 -8.63 -0.59 6.33
C ALA A 46 -7.42 0.15 6.91
N MET A 47 -7.26 1.43 6.58
CA MET A 47 -6.18 2.26 7.11
C MET A 47 -6.29 2.44 8.62
N ASN A 48 -7.48 2.67 9.16
CA ASN A 48 -7.66 2.85 10.60
C ASN A 48 -7.24 1.59 11.37
N ASP A 49 -7.69 0.41 10.96
CA ASP A 49 -7.35 -0.84 11.65
C ASP A 49 -5.84 -1.18 11.51
N ILE A 50 -5.23 -0.94 10.34
CA ILE A 50 -3.77 -1.04 10.18
C ILE A 50 -3.05 -0.07 11.12
N ASN A 51 -3.43 1.21 11.11
CA ASN A 51 -2.82 2.25 11.94
C ASN A 51 -2.96 1.97 13.44
N MET A 52 -4.10 1.41 13.86
CA MET A 52 -4.31 0.97 15.24
C MET A 52 -3.33 -0.14 15.63
N TYR A 53 -3.11 -1.13 14.75
CA TYR A 53 -2.10 -2.16 14.96
C TYR A 53 -0.69 -1.56 15.07
N LEU A 54 -0.31 -0.66 14.16
CA LEU A 54 1.00 -0.02 14.17
C LEU A 54 1.22 0.80 15.43
N TYR A 55 0.21 1.56 15.86
CA TYR A 55 0.26 2.33 17.09
C TYR A 55 0.41 1.46 18.34
N ALA A 56 -0.35 0.36 18.43
CA ALA A 56 -0.28 -0.58 19.55
C ALA A 56 1.09 -1.28 19.63
N ASN A 57 1.75 -1.48 18.48
CA ASN A 57 3.04 -2.17 18.38
C ASN A 57 4.22 -1.22 18.10
N ARG A 58 4.08 0.09 18.36
CA ARG A 58 5.07 1.13 17.99
C ARG A 58 6.50 0.94 18.51
N ASN A 59 6.70 0.04 19.47
CA ASN A 59 8.01 -0.30 20.01
C ASN A 59 8.76 -1.37 19.19
N PHE A 60 8.10 -1.97 18.19
CA PHE A 60 8.69 -2.96 17.29
C PHE A 60 9.62 -2.29 16.26
N SER A 61 10.60 -3.06 15.78
CA SER A 61 11.41 -2.64 14.63
C SER A 61 10.54 -2.55 13.36
N PRO A 62 11.00 -1.82 12.32
CA PRO A 62 10.31 -1.79 11.02
C PRO A 62 10.01 -3.18 10.46
N ASP A 63 10.99 -4.10 10.51
CA ASP A 63 10.81 -5.48 10.04
C ASP A 63 9.77 -6.25 10.84
N GLN A 64 9.74 -6.06 12.16
CA GLN A 64 8.74 -6.67 13.03
C GLN A 64 7.34 -6.13 12.76
N LEU A 65 7.20 -4.83 12.49
CA LEU A 65 5.93 -4.22 12.08
C LEU A 65 5.48 -4.76 10.72
N ALA A 66 6.37 -4.81 9.73
CA ALA A 66 6.08 -5.32 8.40
C ALA A 66 5.61 -6.79 8.46
N ALA A 67 6.36 -7.65 9.15
CA ALA A 67 5.98 -9.04 9.36
C ALA A 67 4.64 -9.17 10.10
N GLY A 68 4.42 -8.35 11.12
CA GLY A 68 3.20 -8.33 11.91
C GLY A 68 1.97 -7.96 11.08
N VAL A 69 2.04 -6.88 10.31
CA VAL A 69 0.90 -6.45 9.48
C VAL A 69 0.67 -7.39 8.29
N LEU A 70 1.71 -7.97 7.70
CA LEU A 70 1.57 -9.01 6.69
C LEU A 70 0.92 -10.29 7.25
N ALA A 71 1.20 -10.64 8.51
CA ALA A 71 0.59 -11.82 9.15
C ALA A 71 -0.88 -11.58 9.54
N TYR A 72 -1.20 -10.42 10.11
CA TYR A 72 -2.50 -10.19 10.76
C TYR A 72 -3.44 -9.28 9.98
N LYS A 73 -2.92 -8.46 9.05
CA LYS A 73 -3.66 -7.42 8.33
C LYS A 73 -3.55 -7.54 6.81
N LYS A 74 -3.03 -8.67 6.29
CA LYS A 74 -2.88 -8.95 4.84
C LYS A 74 -4.10 -8.54 4.01
N ASN A 75 -5.29 -8.98 4.43
CA ASN A 75 -6.52 -8.74 3.68
C ASN A 75 -6.87 -7.24 3.56
N LEU A 76 -6.53 -6.43 4.56
CA LEU A 76 -6.75 -4.98 4.50
C LEU A 76 -5.81 -4.31 3.49
N PHE A 77 -4.57 -4.76 3.36
CA PHE A 77 -3.69 -4.27 2.29
C PHE A 77 -4.18 -4.71 0.91
N VAL A 78 -4.70 -5.93 0.77
CA VAL A 78 -5.33 -6.36 -0.49
C VAL A 78 -6.54 -5.46 -0.80
N GLU A 79 -7.38 -5.13 0.17
CA GLU A 79 -8.50 -4.20 -0.01
C GLU A 79 -8.05 -2.80 -0.45
N ILE A 80 -6.97 -2.28 0.15
CA ILE A 80 -6.39 -0.99 -0.26
C ILE A 80 -5.93 -1.08 -1.72
N LEU A 81 -5.11 -2.08 -2.07
CA LEU A 81 -4.59 -2.24 -3.42
C LEU A 81 -5.68 -2.45 -4.47
N LYS A 82 -6.75 -3.17 -4.14
CA LYS A 82 -7.95 -3.30 -4.99
C LYS A 82 -8.66 -1.96 -5.19
N THR A 83 -8.69 -1.10 -4.17
CA THR A 83 -9.38 0.18 -4.23
C THR A 83 -8.57 1.22 -5.02
N ILE A 84 -7.24 1.21 -4.89
CA ILE A 84 -6.34 2.04 -5.70
C ILE A 84 -6.36 1.56 -7.18
N ASN A 85 -6.42 0.24 -7.40
CA ASN A 85 -6.58 -0.39 -8.71
C ASN A 85 -5.47 -0.02 -9.72
N LEU A 86 -4.21 -0.05 -9.29
CA LEU A 86 -3.05 0.08 -10.18
C LEU A 86 -2.65 -1.25 -10.82
N PRO A 87 -2.07 -1.22 -12.03
CA PRO A 87 -1.64 -2.42 -12.73
C PRO A 87 -0.32 -2.97 -12.18
N PHE A 88 -0.25 -4.29 -12.08
CA PHE A 88 0.93 -5.05 -11.70
C PHE A 88 1.50 -5.82 -12.89
N ASN A 89 2.78 -6.16 -12.81
CA ASN A 89 3.40 -7.15 -13.70
C ASN A 89 3.25 -8.57 -13.10
N GLU A 90 3.71 -9.58 -13.82
CA GLU A 90 3.65 -10.99 -13.38
C GLU A 90 4.49 -11.30 -12.13
N ASN A 91 5.46 -10.44 -11.77
CA ASN A 91 6.29 -10.63 -10.58
C ASN A 91 5.75 -9.93 -9.32
N GLY A 92 4.67 -9.16 -9.46
CA GLY A 92 4.03 -8.43 -8.36
C GLY A 92 4.51 -7.00 -8.15
N ALA A 93 5.48 -6.51 -8.92
CA ALA A 93 5.82 -5.09 -8.90
C ALA A 93 4.78 -4.28 -9.71
N LEU A 94 4.63 -3.00 -9.35
CA LEU A 94 3.84 -2.06 -10.14
C LEU A 94 4.39 -1.99 -11.58
N LYS A 95 3.48 -2.02 -12.56
CA LYS A 95 3.84 -2.17 -13.98
C LYS A 95 4.55 -0.94 -14.55
N GLU A 96 4.04 0.24 -14.23
CA GLU A 96 4.44 1.51 -14.87
C GLU A 96 5.19 2.46 -13.94
N ASN A 97 5.31 2.14 -12.65
CA ASN A 97 5.85 3.06 -11.65
C ASN A 97 6.41 2.34 -10.41
N THR A 98 6.98 3.10 -9.47
CA THR A 98 7.19 2.67 -8.08
C THR A 98 6.09 3.26 -7.20
N TRP A 99 5.93 2.75 -5.97
CA TRP A 99 4.97 3.32 -5.02
C TRP A 99 5.27 4.80 -4.71
N ASP A 100 6.54 5.14 -4.46
CA ASP A 100 6.95 6.54 -4.23
C ASP A 100 6.71 7.42 -5.46
N GLY A 101 7.04 6.92 -6.66
CA GLY A 101 6.87 7.66 -7.90
C GLY A 101 5.40 7.91 -8.22
N TRP A 102 4.52 6.92 -7.95
CA TRP A 102 3.09 7.08 -8.06
C TRP A 102 2.56 8.08 -7.02
N TYR A 103 2.98 7.95 -5.77
CA TYR A 103 2.53 8.81 -4.67
C TYR A 103 2.88 10.29 -4.93
N GLN A 104 4.11 10.56 -5.39
CA GLN A 104 4.54 11.90 -5.79
C GLN A 104 3.71 12.47 -6.96
N GLN A 105 3.36 11.62 -7.94
CA GLN A 105 2.50 12.04 -9.06
C GLN A 105 1.09 12.38 -8.61
N GLU A 106 0.49 11.60 -7.71
CA GLU A 106 -0.82 11.92 -7.14
C GLU A 106 -0.77 13.20 -6.30
N TYR A 107 0.28 13.37 -5.49
CA TYR A 107 0.48 14.58 -4.70
C TYR A 107 0.57 15.84 -5.57
N ALA A 108 1.26 15.77 -6.72
CA ALA A 108 1.37 16.88 -7.66
C ALA A 108 0.03 17.28 -8.33
N LYS A 109 -0.98 16.39 -8.32
CA LYS A 109 -2.32 16.68 -8.86
C LYS A 109 -3.20 17.43 -7.88
N ILE A 110 -2.87 17.39 -6.58
CA ILE A 110 -3.61 18.13 -5.57
C ILE A 110 -3.31 19.62 -5.80
N PRO A 111 -4.34 20.47 -6.04
CA PRO A 111 -4.12 21.89 -6.14
C PRO A 111 -3.56 22.40 -4.81
N GLN A 112 -2.28 22.75 -4.79
CA GLN A 112 -1.70 23.53 -3.71
C GLN A 112 -2.46 24.86 -3.71
N GLY A 113 -3.31 25.09 -2.72
CA GLY A 113 -4.20 26.24 -2.66
C GLY A 113 -3.47 27.54 -2.98
N LYS A 114 -4.05 28.33 -3.89
CA LYS A 114 -3.69 29.74 -4.07
C LYS A 114 -4.23 30.58 -2.94
#